data_AF-A0A969RE37-F1
#
_entry.id   AF-A0A969RE37-F1
#
_cell.length_a   1.000
_cell.length_b   1.000
_cell.length_c   1.000
_cell.angle_alpha   90.00
_cell.angle_beta   90.00
_cell.angle_gamma   90.00
#
_symmetry.space_group_name_H-M   'P 1'
#
loop_
_entity.id
_entity.type
_entity.pdbx_description
1 polymer ?
#
loop_
_entity_poly.entity_id
_entity_poly.type
_entity_poly.pdbx_seq_one_letter_code
_entity_poly.pdbx_strand_id
1 'polypeptide(L)' 'MDERDHYGYGYAPVGERFYDLKSGRRQGRVNMIAGYRDQEMIAPFTIEGSCNRSVFEVWLETYLTSVRDKD' A
#
# COMPACT_ATOMS: atom_id res chain seq x y z
N MET A 1 -0.49 2.83 -1.84
CA MET A 1 -1.13 4.15 -1.73
C MET A 1 -0.25 5.02 -0.87
N ASP A 2 0.14 6.17 -1.38
CA ASP A 2 1.07 7.08 -0.72
C ASP A 2 0.28 7.94 0.27
N GLU A 3 0.55 7.83 1.56
CA GLU A 3 -0.12 8.57 2.65
C GLU A 3 0.25 10.08 2.64
N ARG A 4 0.49 10.68 1.46
CA ARG A 4 0.82 12.11 1.29
C ARG A 4 -0.30 13.01 1.79
N ASP A 5 -1.54 12.55 1.76
CA ASP A 5 -2.71 13.30 2.25
C ASP A 5 -2.79 13.35 3.78
N HIS A 6 -2.00 12.55 4.49
CA HIS A 6 -1.89 12.57 5.96
C HIS A 6 -0.59 13.20 6.47
N TYR A 7 0.24 13.76 5.58
CA TYR A 7 1.25 14.71 6.01
C TYR A 7 0.54 16.00 6.38
N GLY A 8 0.14 16.12 7.65
CA GLY A 8 -0.19 17.41 8.22
C GLY A 8 0.96 18.36 7.91
N TYR A 9 0.69 19.37 7.08
CA TYR A 9 1.67 20.41 6.77
C TYR A 9 2.04 21.09 8.09
N GLY A 10 3.29 20.93 8.51
CA GLY A 10 3.83 21.72 9.61
C GLY A 10 4.12 23.12 9.08
N TYR A 11 3.44 24.14 9.59
CA TYR A 11 3.81 25.53 9.34
C TYR A 11 4.82 25.97 10.42
N ALA A 12 5.94 26.55 10.00
CA ALA A 12 6.90 27.20 10.88
C ALA A 12 7.25 28.59 10.32
N PRO A 13 7.37 29.62 11.15
CA PRO A 13 7.88 30.92 10.72
C PRO A 13 9.27 30.80 10.09
N VAL A 14 9.56 31.66 9.10
CA VAL A 14 10.86 31.69 8.43
C VAL A 14 11.96 32.01 9.47
N GLY A 15 12.92 31.10 9.62
CA GLY A 15 14.04 31.25 10.57
C GLY A 15 13.81 30.60 11.93
N GLU A 16 12.63 30.03 12.19
CA GLU A 16 12.31 29.39 13.47
C GLU A 16 12.21 27.88 13.34
N ARG A 17 12.85 27.15 14.26
CA ARG A 17 12.71 25.69 14.36
C ARG A 17 11.45 25.36 15.14
N PHE A 18 10.52 24.66 14.50
CA PHE A 18 9.33 24.12 15.14
C PHE A 18 9.63 22.73 15.73
N TYR A 19 9.55 22.62 17.06
CA TYR A 19 9.76 21.38 17.79
C TYR A 19 8.43 20.83 18.26
N ASP A 20 7.92 19.81 17.57
CA ASP A 20 6.71 19.09 17.96
C ASP A 20 6.93 17.58 17.85
N LEU A 21 6.19 16.82 18.66
CA LEU A 21 6.23 15.37 18.65
C LEU A 21 5.38 14.87 17.47
N LYS A 22 6.00 14.68 16.30
CA LYS A 22 5.36 13.89 15.25
C LYS A 22 5.28 12.45 15.75
N SER A 23 4.13 12.08 16.32
CA SER A 23 3.83 10.71 16.67
C SER A 23 4.07 9.86 15.43
N GLY A 24 5.04 8.96 15.47
CA GLY A 24 5.34 8.01 14.41
C GLY A 24 4.25 6.95 14.27
N ARG A 25 2.99 7.32 14.51
CA ARG A 25 1.82 6.45 14.46
C ARG A 25 1.62 6.06 13.02
N ARG A 26 2.30 4.99 12.63
CA ARG A 26 1.93 4.18 11.49
C ARG A 26 0.52 3.70 11.81
N GLN A 27 -0.49 4.29 11.18
CA GLN A 27 -1.78 3.62 11.09
C GLN A 27 -1.52 2.21 10.51
N GLY A 28 -2.40 1.24 10.80
CA GLY A 28 -2.17 -0.17 10.45
C GLY A 28 -1.60 -0.33 9.04
N ARG A 29 -0.58 -1.17 8.88
CA ARG A 29 0.12 -1.32 7.59
C ARG A 29 -0.89 -1.74 6.51
N VAL A 30 -0.92 -1.02 5.40
CA VAL A 30 -1.62 -1.45 4.19
C VAL A 30 -0.58 -1.83 3.13
N ASN A 31 -0.64 -3.07 2.64
CA ASN A 31 0.15 -3.57 1.52
C ASN A 31 -0.73 -3.72 0.28
N MET A 32 -0.11 -3.85 -0.88
CA MET A 32 -0.78 -4.15 -2.15
C MET A 32 -0.03 -5.27 -2.88
N ILE A 33 -0.78 -6.15 -3.53
CA ILE A 33 -0.27 -7.20 -4.42
C ILE A 33 -0.99 -7.13 -5.77
N ALA A 34 -0.26 -7.32 -6.86
CA ALA A 34 -0.80 -7.38 -8.22
C ALA A 34 0.16 -8.18 -9.11
N GLY A 35 -0.37 -8.79 -10.17
CA GLY A 35 0.43 -9.27 -11.30
C GLY A 35 0.66 -8.14 -12.31
N TYR A 36 1.74 -8.24 -13.09
CA TYR A 36 2.05 -7.30 -14.16
C TYR A 36 2.34 -8.06 -15.45
N ARG A 37 1.59 -7.77 -16.50
CA ARG A 37 1.69 -8.40 -17.82
C ARG A 37 1.30 -7.38 -18.88
N ASP A 38 2.05 -7.30 -19.98
CA ASP A 38 1.73 -6.43 -21.13
C ASP A 38 1.49 -4.96 -20.78
N GLN A 39 2.26 -4.43 -19.83
CA GLN A 39 2.14 -3.06 -19.31
C GLN A 39 0.85 -2.78 -18.51
N GLU A 40 0.10 -3.84 -18.16
CA GLU A 40 -1.12 -3.75 -17.38
C GLU A 40 -0.99 -4.45 -16.02
N MET A 41 -1.65 -3.89 -15.01
CA MET A 41 -1.82 -4.54 -13.71
C MET A 41 -3.01 -5.48 -13.75
N ILE A 42 -2.79 -6.73 -13.36
CA ILE A 42 -3.81 -7.76 -13.27
C ILE A 42 -3.96 -8.24 -11.82
N ALA A 43 -5.17 -8.64 -11.46
CA ALA A 43 -5.49 -9.13 -10.11
C ALA A 43 -5.00 -8.22 -8.95
N PRO A 44 -5.19 -6.88 -9.00
CA PRO A 44 -4.76 -6.00 -7.91
C PRO A 44 -5.58 -6.26 -6.64
N PHE A 45 -4.93 -6.30 -5.49
CA PHE A 45 -5.56 -6.50 -4.20
C PHE A 45 -4.83 -5.75 -3.09
N THR A 46 -5.59 -5.23 -2.12
CA THR A 46 -5.07 -4.48 -0.96
C THR A 46 -5.19 -5.33 0.29
N ILE A 47 -4.14 -5.36 1.11
CA ILE A 47 -4.00 -6.21 2.29
C ILE A 47 -3.76 -5.34 3.51
N GLU A 48 -4.63 -5.44 4.50
CA GLU A 48 -4.36 -4.91 5.84
C GLU A 48 -3.41 -5.86 6.58
N GLY A 49 -2.38 -5.32 7.23
CA GLY A 49 -1.35 -6.10 7.89
C GLY A 49 -0.23 -6.53 6.96
N SER A 50 0.28 -7.75 7.13
CA SER A 50 1.45 -8.26 6.39
C SER A 50 1.05 -9.12 5.20
N CYS A 51 1.65 -8.89 4.04
CA CYS A 51 1.58 -9.81 2.91
C CYS A 51 2.52 -11.00 3.17
N ASN A 52 2.01 -12.02 3.87
CA ASN A 52 2.74 -13.23 4.19
C ASN A 52 2.47 -14.35 3.17
N ARG A 53 3.10 -15.51 3.38
CA ARG A 53 2.96 -16.69 2.51
C ARG A 53 1.50 -17.08 2.28
N SER A 54 0.71 -17.23 3.33
CA SER A 54 -0.68 -17.66 3.22
C SER A 54 -1.54 -16.65 2.44
N VAL A 55 -1.31 -15.35 2.66
CA VAL A 55 -1.96 -14.29 1.88
C VAL A 55 -1.59 -14.40 0.40
N PHE A 56 -0.31 -14.63 0.11
CA PHE A 56 0.17 -14.77 -1.27
C PHE A 56 -0.43 -16.01 -1.96
N GLU A 57 -0.41 -17.18 -1.31
CA GLU A 57 -0.93 -18.43 -1.88
C GLU A 57 -2.43 -18.33 -2.18
N VAL A 58 -3.22 -17.80 -1.23
CA VAL A 58 -4.65 -17.56 -1.45
C VAL A 58 -4.89 -16.58 -2.59
N TRP A 59 -4.12 -15.49 -2.67
CA TRP A 59 -4.24 -14.52 -3.75
C TRP A 59 -3.93 -15.15 -5.12
N LEU A 60 -2.88 -15.97 -5.18
CA LEU A 60 -2.44 -16.64 -6.39
C LEU A 60 -3.51 -17.58 -6.94
N GLU A 61 -4.10 -18.41 -6.07
CA GLU A 61 -5.13 -19.39 -6.44
C GLU A 61 -6.45 -18.72 -6.80
N THR A 62 -6.85 -17.69 -6.03
CA THR A 62 -8.20 -17.11 -6.16
C THR A 62 -8.27 -16.04 -7.25
N TYR A 63 -7.25 -15.18 -7.34
CA TYR A 63 -7.30 -13.98 -8.19
C TYR A 63 -6.39 -14.07 -9.40
N LEU A 64 -5.13 -14.49 -9.24
CA LEU A 64 -4.20 -14.45 -10.38
C LEU A 64 -4.46 -15.57 -11.37
N THR A 65 -4.75 -16.78 -10.89
CA THR A 65 -4.96 -17.95 -11.77
C THR A 65 -6.23 -17.81 -12.61
N SER A 66 -7.28 -17.15 -12.09
CA SER A 66 -8.52 -16.87 -12.83
C SER A 66 -8.37 -15.81 -13.94
N VAL A 67 -7.24 -15.10 -14.01
CA VAL A 67 -6.95 -14.18 -15.13
C VAL A 67 -6.64 -14.94 -16.43
N ARG A 68 -6.20 -16.20 -16.36
CA ARG A 68 -5.84 -17.02 -17.53
C ARG A 68 -7.03 -17.55 -18.33
N ASP A 69 -8.24 -17.52 -17.77
CA ASP A 69 -9.42 -18.08 -18.42
C ASP A 69 -10.15 -17.08 -19.34
N LYS A 70 -9.52 -15.94 -19.67
CA LYS A 70 -10.13 -14.85 -20.46
C LYS A 70 -9.64 -14.74 -21.92
N ASP A 71 -8.81 -15.66 -22.38
CA ASP A 71 -8.31 -15.69 -23.77
C ASP A 71 -8.99 -16.80 -24.60
#